data_AF-A0A0F3KWT5-F1
#
_entry.id   AF-A0A0F3KWT5-F1
#
_cell.length_a   1.000
_cell.length_b   1.000
_cell.length_c   1.000
_cell.angle_alpha   90.00
_cell.angle_beta   90.00
_cell.angle_gamma   90.00
#
_symmetry.space_group_name_H-M   'P 1'
#
loop_
_entity.id
_entity.type
_entity.pdbx_description
1 polymer ?
#
loop_
_entity_poly.entity_id
_entity_poly.type
_entity_poly.pdbx_seq_one_letter_code
_entity_poly.pdbx_strand_id
1 'polypeptide(L)'
;MNTRMARTLSLAMAMAAPPAWASPPVLLPGGGHAMARLAHDANVHAEAFRKAVLLSDKVVPFNGSPVALRKSRKFMTALQRKVYSATVSTFDYIPNSGRATPLRIHARSGKSLDATLADIVRHQTPGDTSGSASEAGGRVSDNEVLADAGDARFYPPSADIRATNLQKKDAWVVEPSPEAGPADVSRVIHGTDAELKTLRQLEHEFERNPSLSEAGGTLTGYVSQEVCHSCMAAFEKFASAYKNIDITIYYLDTTAKPSQAALIDTVSDDIDIASKASSVLLRSVRRQTAEALLDPSVLAASDARAAAWSEVAWSDDATLERIAAAEAGSLGLSEACP
;
A
#
# COMPACT_ATOMS: atom_id res chain seq x y z
N MET A 1 25.16 79.54 -1.65
CA MET A 1 24.14 78.68 -2.29
C MET A 1 24.39 77.25 -1.84
N ASN A 2 23.45 76.74 -1.06
CA ASN A 2 23.48 75.43 -0.41
C ASN A 2 22.97 74.35 -1.37
N THR A 3 23.56 73.14 -1.31
CA THR A 3 22.79 71.87 -1.28
C THR A 3 23.76 70.70 -1.06
N ARG A 4 23.75 70.13 0.15
CA ARG A 4 24.38 68.84 0.47
C ARG A 4 23.34 67.74 0.26
N MET A 5 23.61 66.81 -0.66
CA MET A 5 22.81 65.59 -0.84
C MET A 5 23.15 64.58 0.27
N ALA A 6 22.17 64.25 1.10
CA ALA A 6 22.23 63.11 2.01
C ALA A 6 21.80 61.84 1.26
N ARG A 7 22.68 60.83 1.19
CA ARG A 7 22.34 59.47 0.75
C ARG A 7 21.85 58.68 1.96
N THR A 8 20.56 58.39 2.01
CA THR A 8 19.96 57.43 2.94
C THR A 8 20.26 56.01 2.47
N LEU A 9 21.00 55.27 3.29
CA LEU A 9 21.27 53.84 3.11
C LEU A 9 20.13 53.06 3.79
N SER A 10 19.18 52.52 3.02
CA SER A 10 18.13 51.67 3.57
C SER A 10 18.68 50.26 3.79
N LEU A 11 18.94 49.94 5.06
CA LEU A 11 19.29 48.59 5.51
C LEU A 11 18.01 47.74 5.48
N ALA A 12 17.83 46.94 4.43
CA ALA A 12 16.75 45.97 4.36
C ALA A 12 17.06 44.81 5.33
N MET A 13 16.41 44.82 6.50
CA MET A 13 16.35 43.64 7.37
C MET A 13 15.49 42.58 6.66
N ALA A 14 16.15 41.62 6.02
CA ALA A 14 15.51 40.38 5.59
C ALA A 14 15.05 39.63 6.85
N MET A 15 13.76 39.72 7.15
CA MET A 15 13.08 38.84 8.11
C MET A 15 13.17 37.42 7.55
N ALA A 16 14.17 36.66 8.02
CA ALA A 16 14.22 35.22 7.77
C ALA A 16 13.01 34.61 8.50
N ALA A 17 12.04 34.10 7.75
CA ALA A 17 10.98 33.29 8.32
C ALA A 17 11.64 32.14 9.10
N PRO A 18 11.19 31.83 10.32
CA PRO A 18 11.69 30.66 11.04
C PRO A 18 11.50 29.44 10.14
N PRO A 19 12.47 28.50 10.10
CA PRO A 19 12.29 27.27 9.35
C PRO A 19 10.99 26.62 9.82
N ALA A 20 10.02 26.44 8.91
CA ALA A 20 8.82 25.69 9.22
C ALA A 20 9.25 24.27 9.59
N TRP A 21 9.06 23.89 10.85
CA TRP A 21 9.27 22.51 11.26
C TRP A 21 8.09 21.72 10.68
N ALA A 22 8.38 20.62 9.98
CA ALA A 22 7.34 19.74 9.46
C ALA A 22 6.49 19.28 10.64
N SER A 23 5.17 19.37 10.51
CA SER A 23 4.26 18.87 11.55
C SER A 23 4.47 17.35 11.70
N PRO A 24 4.28 16.79 12.91
CA PRO A 24 4.29 15.34 13.06
C PRO A 24 3.24 14.70 12.14
N PRO A 25 3.46 13.46 11.67
CA PRO A 25 2.48 12.76 10.85
C PRO A 25 1.14 12.68 11.57
N VAL A 26 0.05 12.97 10.86
CA VAL A 26 -1.32 12.90 11.39
C VAL A 26 -1.92 11.56 10.98
N LEU A 27 -2.32 10.75 11.95
CA LEU A 27 -3.06 9.51 11.74
C LEU A 27 -4.54 9.74 12.04
N LEU A 28 -5.40 9.44 11.08
CA LEU A 28 -6.85 9.58 11.22
C LEU A 28 -7.53 8.27 10.78
N PRO A 29 -8.64 7.86 11.43
CA PRO A 29 -9.51 6.85 10.85
C PRO A 29 -10.02 7.33 9.48
N GLY A 30 -9.99 6.47 8.48
CA GLY A 30 -10.53 6.72 7.14
C GLY A 30 -11.90 6.07 6.98
N GLY A 31 -12.80 6.71 6.23
CA GLY A 31 -14.13 6.17 5.92
C GLY A 31 -14.22 5.55 4.53
N GLY A 32 -15.38 5.72 3.91
CA GLY A 32 -15.72 5.23 2.58
C GLY A 32 -14.75 5.61 1.46
N HIS A 33 -14.22 6.84 1.43
CA HIS A 33 -13.25 7.28 0.42
C HIS A 33 -11.94 6.48 0.49
N ALA A 34 -11.42 6.27 1.70
CA ALA A 34 -10.23 5.47 1.92
C ALA A 34 -10.47 4.03 1.43
N MET A 35 -11.62 3.44 1.77
CA MET A 35 -11.97 2.10 1.32
C MET A 35 -12.11 1.99 -0.19
N ALA A 36 -12.76 2.93 -0.86
CA ALA A 36 -12.93 2.88 -2.32
C ALA A 36 -11.58 2.92 -3.06
N ARG A 37 -10.66 3.78 -2.63
CA ARG A 37 -9.28 3.81 -3.19
C ARG A 37 -8.57 2.48 -2.99
N LEU A 38 -8.63 1.93 -1.78
CA LEU A 38 -7.97 0.67 -1.45
C LEU A 38 -8.60 -0.54 -2.14
N ALA A 39 -9.91 -0.49 -2.47
CA ALA A 39 -10.60 -1.54 -3.21
C ALA A 39 -10.04 -1.67 -4.64
N HIS A 40 -9.80 -0.54 -5.31
CA HIS A 40 -9.16 -0.51 -6.64
C HIS A 40 -7.80 -1.19 -6.62
N ASP A 41 -6.92 -0.76 -5.70
CA ASP A 41 -5.56 -1.30 -5.60
C ASP A 41 -5.55 -2.78 -5.19
N ALA A 42 -6.53 -3.22 -4.39
CA ALA A 42 -6.68 -4.63 -4.07
C ALA A 42 -7.14 -5.48 -5.27
N ASN A 43 -7.96 -4.93 -6.17
CA ASN A 43 -8.33 -5.61 -7.41
C ASN A 43 -7.13 -5.75 -8.35
N VAL A 44 -6.35 -4.67 -8.54
CA VAL A 44 -5.08 -4.72 -9.30
C VAL A 44 -4.16 -5.81 -8.74
N HIS A 45 -4.07 -5.92 -7.42
CA HIS A 45 -3.27 -6.95 -6.77
C HIS A 45 -3.80 -8.38 -7.01
N ALA A 46 -5.11 -8.59 -6.93
CA ALA A 46 -5.73 -9.89 -7.16
C ALA A 46 -5.57 -10.35 -8.62
N GLU A 47 -5.73 -9.44 -9.58
CA GLU A 47 -5.45 -9.67 -11.00
C GLU A 47 -3.98 -10.04 -11.26
N ALA A 48 -3.05 -9.36 -10.61
CA ALA A 48 -1.63 -9.70 -10.74
C ALA A 48 -1.35 -11.13 -10.27
N PHE A 49 -1.99 -11.58 -9.18
CA PHE A 49 -1.93 -12.97 -8.74
C PHE A 49 -2.60 -13.94 -9.73
N ARG A 50 -3.74 -13.57 -10.32
CA ARG A 50 -4.39 -14.36 -11.37
C ARG A 50 -3.43 -14.61 -12.53
N LYS A 51 -2.76 -13.56 -13.01
CA LYS A 51 -1.77 -13.64 -14.09
C LYS A 51 -0.56 -14.49 -13.69
N ALA A 52 -0.04 -14.29 -12.48
CA ALA A 52 1.06 -15.10 -11.97
C ALA A 52 0.70 -16.59 -11.96
N VAL A 53 -0.51 -16.96 -11.53
CA VAL A 53 -0.99 -18.36 -11.54
C VAL A 53 -1.17 -18.90 -12.96
N LEU A 54 -1.74 -18.12 -13.88
CA LEU A 54 -1.96 -18.54 -15.27
C LEU A 54 -0.66 -18.81 -16.02
N LEU A 55 0.36 -18.00 -15.75
CA LEU A 55 1.70 -18.06 -16.33
C LEU A 55 2.66 -18.97 -15.55
N SER A 56 2.26 -19.49 -14.39
CA SER A 56 3.08 -20.40 -13.60
C SER A 56 3.03 -21.83 -14.16
N ASP A 57 4.21 -22.45 -14.26
CA ASP A 57 4.37 -23.88 -14.54
C ASP A 57 4.53 -24.72 -13.26
N LYS A 58 4.39 -24.09 -12.07
CA LYS A 58 4.48 -24.78 -10.79
C LYS A 58 3.36 -25.81 -10.62
N VAL A 59 3.65 -26.85 -9.83
CA VAL A 59 2.72 -27.93 -9.52
C VAL A 59 2.68 -28.17 -8.01
N VAL A 60 1.55 -28.67 -7.52
CA VAL A 60 1.39 -29.22 -6.17
C VAL A 60 1.17 -30.73 -6.25
N PRO A 61 1.68 -31.51 -5.29
CA PRO A 61 1.39 -32.93 -5.22
C PRO A 61 -0.07 -33.16 -4.81
N PHE A 62 -0.78 -34.01 -5.55
CA PHE A 62 -2.13 -34.47 -5.20
C PHE A 62 -2.27 -35.95 -5.54
N ASN A 63 -2.55 -36.79 -4.53
CA ASN A 63 -2.64 -38.25 -4.67
C ASN A 63 -1.44 -38.87 -5.41
N GLY A 64 -0.23 -38.39 -5.12
CA GLY A 64 1.02 -38.89 -5.73
C GLY A 64 1.30 -38.39 -7.16
N SER A 65 0.45 -37.52 -7.73
CA SER A 65 0.65 -36.94 -9.06
C SER A 65 0.85 -35.42 -9.01
N PRO A 66 1.68 -34.84 -9.91
CA PRO A 66 1.81 -33.39 -10.01
C PRO A 66 0.56 -32.78 -10.65
N VAL A 67 -0.05 -31.82 -9.96
CA VAL A 67 -1.22 -31.06 -10.44
C VAL A 67 -0.83 -29.60 -10.56
N ALA A 68 -1.07 -29.01 -11.74
CA ALA A 68 -0.86 -27.57 -11.96
C ALA A 68 -1.61 -26.74 -10.91
N LEU A 69 -0.99 -25.67 -10.41
CA LEU A 69 -1.54 -24.84 -9.31
C LEU A 69 -3.01 -24.48 -9.52
N ARG A 70 -3.34 -23.96 -10.71
CA ARG A 70 -4.69 -23.53 -11.11
C ARG A 70 -5.78 -24.59 -11.03
N LYS A 71 -5.42 -25.88 -10.97
CA LYS A 71 -6.36 -27.01 -10.87
C LYS A 71 -6.54 -27.50 -9.42
N SER A 72 -5.72 -27.05 -8.48
CA SER A 72 -5.78 -27.48 -7.08
C SER A 72 -6.66 -26.56 -6.26
N ARG A 73 -7.84 -27.06 -5.84
CA ARG A 73 -8.78 -26.30 -4.99
C ARG A 73 -8.13 -25.88 -3.66
N LYS A 74 -7.36 -26.78 -3.03
CA LYS A 74 -6.66 -26.50 -1.77
C LYS A 74 -5.62 -25.39 -1.93
N PHE A 75 -4.87 -25.40 -3.05
CA PHE A 75 -3.94 -24.35 -3.38
C PHE A 75 -4.67 -23.02 -3.59
N MET A 76 -5.72 -23.00 -4.43
CA MET A 76 -6.46 -21.77 -4.73
C MET A 76 -7.11 -21.17 -3.48
N THR A 77 -7.69 -21.97 -2.58
CA THR A 77 -8.24 -21.45 -1.31
C THR A 77 -7.16 -20.83 -0.42
N ALA A 78 -5.96 -21.42 -0.35
CA ALA A 78 -4.85 -20.84 0.41
C ALA A 78 -4.34 -19.54 -0.23
N LEU A 79 -4.28 -19.49 -1.57
CA LEU A 79 -3.89 -18.31 -2.31
C LEU A 79 -4.91 -17.17 -2.12
N GLN A 80 -6.20 -17.44 -2.33
CA GLN A 80 -7.30 -16.48 -2.11
C GLN A 80 -7.17 -15.83 -0.74
N ARG A 81 -6.95 -16.64 0.32
CA ARG A 81 -6.71 -16.14 1.68
C ARG A 81 -5.54 -15.17 1.77
N LYS A 82 -4.39 -15.52 1.19
CA LYS A 82 -3.20 -14.64 1.18
C LYS A 82 -3.46 -13.34 0.42
N VAL A 83 -4.18 -13.39 -0.71
CA VAL A 83 -4.51 -12.19 -1.52
C VAL A 83 -5.42 -11.23 -0.76
N TYR A 84 -6.52 -11.71 -0.18
CA TYR A 84 -7.46 -10.82 0.50
C TYR A 84 -7.01 -10.40 1.91
N SER A 85 -5.99 -11.06 2.50
CA SER A 85 -5.48 -10.74 3.83
C SER A 85 -4.27 -9.79 3.84
N ALA A 86 -3.60 -9.57 2.71
CA ALA A 86 -2.45 -8.67 2.64
C ALA A 86 -2.83 -7.23 3.03
N THR A 87 -1.93 -6.46 3.62
CA THR A 87 -2.17 -5.01 3.78
C THR A 87 -2.01 -4.36 2.42
N VAL A 88 -2.93 -3.49 2.02
CA VAL A 88 -2.80 -2.63 0.84
C VAL A 88 -2.75 -1.18 1.30
N SER A 89 -1.95 -0.38 0.60
CA SER A 89 -1.87 1.05 0.87
C SER A 89 -1.63 1.85 -0.40
N THR A 90 -2.06 3.10 -0.36
CA THR A 90 -1.97 4.03 -1.49
C THR A 90 -1.62 5.39 -0.96
N PHE A 91 -0.58 6.01 -1.50
CA PHE A 91 -0.11 7.32 -1.08
C PHE A 91 -0.04 8.25 -2.27
N ASP A 92 -0.70 9.39 -2.13
CA ASP A 92 -0.64 10.50 -3.07
C ASP A 92 0.33 11.55 -2.51
N TYR A 93 1.39 11.83 -3.27
CA TYR A 93 2.32 12.92 -2.98
C TYR A 93 2.08 14.07 -3.97
N ILE A 94 1.70 15.22 -3.42
CA ILE A 94 1.46 16.45 -4.17
C ILE A 94 2.56 17.44 -3.82
N PRO A 95 3.53 17.71 -4.72
CA PRO A 95 4.59 18.68 -4.48
C PRO A 95 4.02 20.10 -4.33
N ASN A 96 4.60 20.92 -3.44
CA ASN A 96 4.19 22.33 -3.32
C ASN A 96 4.52 23.14 -4.59
N SER A 97 5.47 22.66 -5.40
CA SER A 97 5.83 23.31 -6.65
C SER A 97 4.92 22.82 -7.78
N GLY A 98 4.18 23.73 -8.42
CA GLY A 98 3.30 23.41 -9.55
C GLY A 98 4.02 22.96 -10.84
N ARG A 99 5.33 22.68 -10.79
CA ARG A 99 6.13 22.16 -11.90
C ARG A 99 6.45 20.68 -11.77
N ALA A 100 6.40 20.13 -10.56
CA ALA A 100 6.63 18.72 -10.34
C ALA A 100 5.32 17.94 -10.46
N THR A 101 5.37 16.76 -11.09
CA THR A 101 4.21 15.91 -11.29
C THR A 101 3.82 15.23 -9.97
N PRO A 102 2.53 15.23 -9.59
CA PRO A 102 2.06 14.42 -8.47
C PRO A 102 2.40 12.95 -8.66
N LEU A 103 2.71 12.27 -7.55
CA LEU A 103 2.99 10.84 -7.56
C LEU A 103 1.87 10.12 -6.83
N ARG A 104 1.39 9.03 -7.42
CA ARG A 104 0.55 8.05 -6.73
C ARG A 104 1.33 6.75 -6.60
N ILE A 105 1.54 6.32 -5.35
CA ILE A 105 2.32 5.14 -5.01
C ILE A 105 1.40 4.14 -4.33
N HIS A 106 1.21 2.97 -4.93
CA HIS A 106 0.45 1.88 -4.33
C HIS A 106 1.40 0.75 -3.87
N ALA A 107 1.10 0.15 -2.73
CA ALA A 107 1.90 -0.88 -2.13
C ALA A 107 1.03 -1.98 -1.52
N ARG A 108 1.67 -3.13 -1.33
CA ARG A 108 1.08 -4.24 -0.58
C ARG A 108 2.12 -4.94 0.26
N SER A 109 1.69 -5.49 1.38
CA SER A 109 2.58 -6.17 2.30
C SER A 109 3.00 -7.57 1.79
N GLY A 110 4.15 -8.04 2.28
CA GLY A 110 4.64 -9.39 2.06
C GLY A 110 5.61 -9.58 0.88
N LYS A 111 5.89 -10.86 0.59
CA LYS A 111 6.90 -11.36 -0.39
C LYS A 111 6.43 -11.20 -1.83
N SER A 112 7.32 -11.27 -2.83
CA SER A 112 6.95 -11.28 -4.26
C SER A 112 5.88 -12.34 -4.60
N LEU A 113 5.14 -12.16 -5.70
CA LEU A 113 4.07 -13.08 -6.11
C LEU A 113 4.61 -14.50 -6.26
N ASP A 114 5.73 -14.67 -6.96
CA ASP A 114 6.38 -15.97 -7.15
C ASP A 114 6.81 -16.62 -5.82
N ALA A 115 7.32 -15.81 -4.87
CA ALA A 115 7.69 -16.29 -3.53
C ALA A 115 6.46 -16.69 -2.72
N THR A 116 5.35 -15.95 -2.80
CA THR A 116 4.07 -16.33 -2.17
C THR A 116 3.53 -17.64 -2.74
N LEU A 117 3.55 -17.82 -4.06
CA LEU A 117 3.13 -19.08 -4.69
C LEU A 117 3.99 -20.25 -4.20
N ALA A 118 5.32 -20.08 -4.17
CA ALA A 118 6.26 -21.11 -3.70
C ALA A 118 6.04 -21.46 -2.22
N ASP A 119 5.76 -20.46 -1.38
CA ASP A 119 5.50 -20.64 0.05
C ASP A 119 4.26 -21.51 0.30
N ILE A 120 3.17 -21.25 -0.44
CA ILE A 120 1.96 -22.06 -0.36
C ILE A 120 2.23 -23.50 -0.82
N VAL A 121 2.98 -23.70 -1.91
CA VAL A 121 3.34 -25.05 -2.39
C VAL A 121 4.12 -25.82 -1.32
N ARG A 122 5.12 -25.18 -0.71
CA ARG A 122 5.94 -25.77 0.35
C ARG A 122 5.08 -26.23 1.54
N HIS A 123 4.19 -25.37 2.03
CA HIS A 123 3.29 -25.72 3.14
C HIS A 123 2.27 -26.83 2.80
N GLN A 124 2.05 -27.12 1.53
CA GLN A 124 1.16 -28.20 1.09
C GLN A 124 1.91 -29.50 0.76
N THR A 125 3.24 -29.50 0.75
CA THR A 125 4.07 -30.65 0.43
C THR A 125 4.55 -31.33 1.72
N PRO A 126 4.15 -32.60 2.00
CA PRO A 126 4.61 -33.32 3.18
C PRO A 126 6.13 -33.57 3.12
N GLY A 127 6.89 -33.10 4.11
CA GLY A 127 8.34 -33.34 4.24
C GLY A 127 9.20 -32.08 4.37
N ASP A 128 8.73 -30.93 3.89
CA ASP A 128 9.47 -29.64 3.95
C ASP A 128 9.02 -28.76 5.12
N THR A 129 9.02 -29.32 6.35
CA THR A 129 8.76 -28.55 7.58
C THR A 129 9.98 -27.80 8.11
N SER A 130 11.12 -27.81 7.41
CA SER A 130 12.32 -27.10 7.83
C SER A 130 12.21 -25.60 7.50
N GLY A 131 11.89 -24.81 8.51
CA GLY A 131 12.02 -23.36 8.48
C GLY A 131 10.77 -22.63 8.01
N SER A 132 9.79 -22.52 8.91
CA SER A 132 8.93 -21.33 8.92
C SER A 132 9.86 -20.14 9.14
N ALA A 133 10.38 -19.55 8.07
CA ALA A 133 10.89 -18.19 8.13
C ALA A 133 9.66 -17.34 8.43
N SER A 134 9.42 -17.17 9.72
CA SER A 134 8.44 -16.26 10.28
C SER A 134 8.49 -14.98 9.46
N GLU A 135 7.32 -14.46 9.09
CA GLU A 135 7.18 -13.13 8.46
C GLU A 135 7.78 -12.01 9.33
N ALA A 136 8.23 -12.36 10.55
CA ALA A 136 9.08 -11.61 11.44
C ALA A 136 10.57 -11.90 11.20
N GLY A 137 11.32 -10.92 10.66
CA GLY A 137 12.75 -10.81 10.94
C GLY A 137 13.65 -10.72 9.71
N GLY A 138 14.01 -9.49 9.34
CA GLY A 138 15.19 -9.23 8.52
C GLY A 138 15.08 -8.01 7.62
N ARG A 139 16.24 -7.42 7.29
CA ARG A 139 16.37 -6.62 6.08
C ARG A 139 15.98 -7.52 4.90
N VAL A 140 15.14 -7.01 3.99
CA VAL A 140 14.80 -7.73 2.76
C VAL A 140 16.09 -8.10 2.04
N SER A 141 16.22 -9.31 1.51
CA SER A 141 17.43 -9.73 0.79
C SER A 141 17.46 -9.20 -0.65
N ASP A 142 18.63 -9.12 -1.28
CA ASP A 142 18.74 -8.68 -2.68
C ASP A 142 17.96 -9.57 -3.65
N ASN A 143 17.90 -10.88 -3.36
CA ASN A 143 17.10 -11.82 -4.14
C ASN A 143 15.59 -11.53 -4.01
N GLU A 144 15.11 -11.13 -2.83
CA GLU A 144 13.72 -10.74 -2.62
C GLU A 144 13.39 -9.39 -3.28
N VAL A 145 14.33 -8.45 -3.29
CA VAL A 145 14.22 -7.19 -4.03
C VAL A 145 14.09 -7.45 -5.53
N LEU A 146 14.99 -8.25 -6.09
CA LEU A 146 14.96 -8.61 -7.52
C LEU A 146 13.68 -9.37 -7.90
N ALA A 147 13.23 -10.29 -7.05
CA ALA A 147 12.00 -11.04 -7.30
C ALA A 147 10.76 -10.14 -7.26
N ASP A 148 10.67 -9.22 -6.29
CA ASP A 148 9.52 -8.29 -6.19
C ASP A 148 9.52 -7.26 -7.33
N ALA A 149 10.69 -6.78 -7.75
CA ALA A 149 10.82 -5.94 -8.94
C ALA A 149 10.38 -6.68 -10.23
N GLY A 150 10.72 -7.96 -10.33
CA GLY A 150 10.33 -8.82 -11.46
C GLY A 150 8.81 -9.03 -11.58
N ASP A 151 8.05 -8.83 -10.51
CA ASP A 151 6.59 -8.96 -10.53
C ASP A 151 5.91 -7.86 -11.35
N ALA A 152 6.60 -6.76 -11.70
CA ALA A 152 6.04 -5.66 -12.49
C ALA A 152 5.36 -6.16 -13.79
N ARG A 153 5.85 -7.26 -14.37
CA ARG A 153 5.26 -7.92 -15.55
C ARG A 153 3.81 -8.38 -15.38
N PHE A 154 3.35 -8.55 -14.14
CA PHE A 154 2.01 -8.99 -13.81
C PHE A 154 1.05 -7.84 -13.49
N TYR A 155 1.55 -6.61 -13.41
CA TYR A 155 0.79 -5.41 -13.07
C TYR A 155 0.47 -4.59 -14.34
N PRO A 156 -0.57 -3.74 -14.33
CA PRO A 156 -0.93 -3.00 -15.52
C PRO A 156 0.14 -1.93 -15.77
N PRO A 157 0.43 -1.58 -17.03
CA PRO A 157 1.17 -0.37 -17.30
C PRO A 157 0.31 0.82 -16.86
N SER A 158 0.66 1.44 -15.73
CA SER A 158 -0.03 2.60 -15.16
C SER A 158 0.91 3.79 -15.04
N ALA A 159 0.35 5.00 -14.95
CA ALA A 159 1.09 6.17 -14.48
C ALA A 159 1.44 6.04 -12.98
N ASP A 160 0.63 5.31 -12.22
CA ASP A 160 0.86 5.00 -10.82
C ASP A 160 2.11 4.13 -10.63
N ILE A 161 2.80 4.37 -9.52
CA ILE A 161 4.02 3.66 -9.14
C ILE A 161 3.65 2.53 -8.19
N ARG A 162 4.00 1.29 -8.54
CA ARG A 162 4.00 0.20 -7.57
C ARG A 162 5.24 0.29 -6.69
N ALA A 163 5.07 0.43 -5.38
CA ALA A 163 6.18 0.29 -4.44
C ALA A 163 6.66 -1.17 -4.38
N THR A 164 7.94 -1.37 -4.66
CA THR A 164 8.61 -2.67 -4.53
C THR A 164 9.43 -2.73 -3.25
N ASN A 165 9.82 -3.93 -2.84
CA ASN A 165 10.89 -4.10 -1.88
C ASN A 165 12.15 -3.40 -2.39
N LEU A 166 12.68 -2.45 -1.61
CA LEU A 166 13.94 -1.77 -1.90
C LEU A 166 14.92 -1.98 -0.74
N GLN A 167 16.20 -2.14 -1.09
CA GLN A 167 17.27 -2.05 -0.09
C GLN A 167 17.38 -0.63 0.42
N LYS A 168 17.57 -0.49 1.73
CA LYS A 168 17.89 0.81 2.31
C LYS A 168 19.30 1.23 1.86
N LYS A 169 19.42 2.45 1.32
CA LYS A 169 20.71 3.10 1.07
C LYS A 169 21.15 3.93 2.28
N ASP A 170 22.42 4.30 2.34
CA ASP A 170 22.97 5.07 3.46
C ASP A 170 22.31 6.45 3.62
N ALA A 171 21.93 7.08 2.51
CA ALA A 171 21.26 8.39 2.49
C ALA A 171 19.77 8.34 2.89
N TRP A 172 19.18 7.14 2.93
CA TRP A 172 17.76 6.95 3.21
C TRP A 172 17.52 6.81 4.73
N VAL A 173 16.41 7.35 5.21
CA VAL A 173 16.09 7.40 6.66
C VAL A 173 15.07 6.36 7.09
N VAL A 174 14.35 5.76 6.13
CA VAL A 174 13.28 4.79 6.40
C VAL A 174 13.89 3.42 6.73
N GLU A 175 13.74 3.03 8.00
CA GLU A 175 14.15 1.71 8.49
C GLU A 175 13.04 1.05 9.28
N PRO A 176 12.81 -0.26 9.10
CA PRO A 176 11.92 -1.00 9.97
C PRO A 176 12.53 -1.02 11.37
N SER A 177 11.81 -0.50 12.35
CA SER A 177 12.23 -0.65 13.75
C SER A 177 11.80 -2.02 14.28
N PRO A 178 12.58 -2.63 15.17
CA PRO A 178 12.15 -3.85 15.84
C PRO A 178 11.02 -3.53 16.84
N GLU A 179 9.92 -4.26 16.77
CA GLU A 179 8.85 -4.22 17.76
C GLU A 179 8.99 -5.38 18.77
N ALA A 180 8.48 -5.21 19.99
CA ALA A 180 8.36 -6.33 20.92
C ALA A 180 7.39 -7.36 20.33
N GLY A 181 7.87 -8.60 20.12
CA GLY A 181 7.00 -9.70 19.73
C GLY A 181 6.12 -10.17 20.89
N PRO A 182 5.14 -11.06 20.64
CA PRO A 182 4.49 -11.84 21.68
C PRO A 182 5.52 -12.50 22.61
N ALA A 183 5.13 -12.87 23.83
CA ALA A 183 6.02 -13.33 24.91
C ALA A 183 7.03 -14.45 24.54
N ASP A 184 6.82 -15.16 23.41
CA ASP A 184 7.65 -16.25 22.90
C ASP A 184 8.35 -15.96 21.56
N VAL A 185 8.26 -14.74 21.03
CA VAL A 185 8.85 -14.34 19.74
C VAL A 185 9.84 -13.19 19.96
N SER A 186 11.11 -13.42 19.65
CA SER A 186 12.11 -12.34 19.60
C SER A 186 11.65 -11.25 18.63
N ARG A 187 11.93 -9.99 18.97
CA ARG A 187 11.57 -8.76 18.24
C ARG A 187 11.12 -8.95 16.78
N VAL A 188 9.90 -8.52 16.46
CA VAL A 188 9.34 -8.60 15.11
C VAL A 188 9.80 -7.39 14.29
N ILE A 189 10.28 -7.62 13.06
CA ILE A 189 10.67 -6.56 12.12
C ILE A 189 9.75 -6.67 10.91
N HIS A 190 8.86 -5.71 10.73
CA HIS A 190 7.90 -5.68 9.63
C HIS A 190 8.51 -5.10 8.33
N GLY A 191 9.66 -5.62 7.89
CA GLY A 191 10.43 -5.04 6.77
C GLY A 191 9.74 -5.03 5.41
N THR A 192 8.60 -5.71 5.27
CA THR A 192 7.80 -5.80 4.05
C THR A 192 6.42 -5.17 4.17
N ASP A 193 6.19 -4.32 5.18
CA ASP A 193 4.93 -3.58 5.32
C ASP A 193 4.72 -2.64 4.14
N ALA A 194 3.45 -2.46 3.78
CA ALA A 194 3.07 -1.69 2.59
C ALA A 194 3.52 -0.23 2.75
N GLU A 195 3.33 0.34 3.94
CA GLU A 195 3.72 1.69 4.32
C GLU A 195 5.23 1.92 4.21
N LEU A 196 6.04 0.97 4.70
CA LEU A 196 7.50 1.06 4.58
C LEU A 196 7.98 0.95 3.13
N LYS A 197 7.36 0.09 2.32
CA LYS A 197 7.66 0.03 0.89
C LYS A 197 7.35 1.36 0.22
N THR A 198 6.19 1.96 0.51
CA THR A 198 5.81 3.25 -0.05
C THR A 198 6.78 4.35 0.33
N LEU A 199 7.14 4.46 1.62
CA LEU A 199 8.12 5.45 2.07
C LEU A 199 9.47 5.27 1.38
N ARG A 200 9.96 4.04 1.25
CA ARG A 200 11.21 3.76 0.51
C ARG A 200 11.10 4.08 -0.97
N GLN A 201 9.96 3.80 -1.59
CA GLN A 201 9.73 4.17 -2.98
C GLN A 201 9.77 5.69 -3.14
N LEU A 202 9.20 6.44 -2.20
CA LEU A 202 9.24 7.90 -2.23
C LEU A 202 10.67 8.44 -2.07
N GLU A 203 11.48 7.85 -1.17
CA GLU A 203 12.92 8.18 -1.08
C GLU A 203 13.67 7.88 -2.37
N HIS A 204 13.32 6.80 -3.06
CA HIS A 204 13.87 6.48 -4.37
C HIS A 204 13.49 7.51 -5.44
N GLU A 205 12.24 7.97 -5.46
CA GLU A 205 11.80 9.04 -6.38
C GLU A 205 12.46 10.38 -6.06
N PHE A 206 12.67 10.70 -4.78
CA PHE A 206 13.41 11.90 -4.35
C PHE A 206 14.88 11.86 -4.79
N GLU A 207 15.53 10.70 -4.71
CA GLU A 207 16.90 10.53 -5.22
C GLU A 207 16.95 10.73 -6.74
N ARG A 208 15.98 10.18 -7.48
CA ARG A 208 15.91 10.31 -8.96
C ARG A 208 15.56 11.71 -9.42
N ASN A 209 14.78 12.44 -8.61
CA ASN A 209 14.38 13.80 -8.89
C ASN A 209 14.44 14.64 -7.60
N PRO A 210 15.63 15.19 -7.27
CA PRO A 210 15.84 15.99 -6.06
C PRO A 210 14.88 17.17 -5.92
N SER A 211 14.41 17.73 -7.05
CA SER A 211 13.44 18.83 -7.05
C SER A 211 12.09 18.48 -6.41
N LEU A 212 11.71 17.19 -6.38
CA LEU A 212 10.55 16.73 -5.60
C LEU A 212 10.78 16.96 -4.11
N SER A 213 11.91 16.46 -3.59
CA SER A 213 12.23 16.57 -2.16
C SER A 213 12.43 18.02 -1.71
N GLU A 214 13.05 18.85 -2.56
CA GLU A 214 13.31 20.27 -2.26
C GLU A 214 12.03 21.11 -2.26
N ALA A 215 11.07 20.78 -3.12
CA ALA A 215 9.79 21.47 -3.15
C ALA A 215 8.97 21.24 -1.87
N GLY A 216 9.18 20.11 -1.18
CA GLY A 216 8.25 19.66 -0.16
C GLY A 216 6.86 19.37 -0.76
N GLY A 217 5.87 19.13 0.09
CA GLY A 217 4.53 18.84 -0.40
C GLY A 217 3.60 18.27 0.65
N THR A 218 2.49 17.71 0.19
CA THR A 218 1.55 16.96 1.02
C THR A 218 1.63 15.49 0.62
N LEU A 219 1.79 14.61 1.61
CA LEU A 219 1.71 13.17 1.46
C LEU A 219 0.43 12.67 2.14
N THR A 220 -0.55 12.23 1.34
CA THR A 220 -1.80 11.66 1.83
C THR A 220 -1.80 10.16 1.62
N GLY A 221 -1.80 9.38 2.71
CA GLY A 221 -1.84 7.93 2.68
C GLY A 221 -3.22 7.37 3.01
N TYR A 222 -3.56 6.25 2.39
CA TYR A 222 -4.70 5.40 2.73
C TYR A 222 -4.15 4.00 3.02
N VAL A 223 -4.53 3.39 4.15
CA VAL A 223 -4.01 2.08 4.59
C VAL A 223 -5.16 1.19 5.03
N SER A 224 -5.18 -0.06 4.58
CA SER A 224 -6.28 -1.00 4.87
C SER A 224 -6.33 -1.51 6.32
N GLN A 225 -5.41 -1.05 7.17
CA GLN A 225 -5.23 -1.47 8.56
C GLN A 225 -4.66 -0.31 9.37
N GLU A 226 -4.73 -0.41 10.69
CA GLU A 226 -4.05 0.51 11.61
C GLU A 226 -2.53 0.47 11.40
N VAL A 227 -1.90 1.64 11.47
CA VAL A 227 -0.45 1.78 11.30
C VAL A 227 0.27 1.19 12.52
N CYS A 228 1.14 0.21 12.29
CA CYS A 228 1.92 -0.41 13.37
C CYS A 228 2.98 0.55 13.94
N HIS A 229 3.53 0.24 15.11
CA HIS A 229 4.48 1.12 15.81
C HIS A 229 5.75 1.39 14.97
N SER A 230 6.22 0.38 14.23
CA SER A 230 7.40 0.48 13.38
C SER A 230 7.17 1.33 12.13
N CYS A 231 5.99 1.23 11.51
CA CYS A 231 5.58 2.13 10.44
C CYS A 231 5.44 3.57 10.95
N MET A 232 4.84 3.79 12.13
CA MET A 232 4.73 5.13 12.70
C MET A 232 6.09 5.78 12.95
N ALA A 233 7.03 5.05 13.57
CA ALA A 233 8.39 5.53 13.77
C ALA A 233 9.10 5.85 12.44
N ALA A 234 8.81 5.11 11.38
CA ALA A 234 9.35 5.40 10.05
C ALA A 234 8.75 6.68 9.43
N PHE A 235 7.44 6.92 9.59
CA PHE A 235 6.81 8.18 9.17
C PHE A 235 7.37 9.39 9.92
N GLU A 236 7.57 9.28 11.24
CA GLU A 236 8.16 10.35 12.05
C GLU A 236 9.59 10.68 11.60
N LYS A 237 10.41 9.66 11.35
CA LYS A 237 11.77 9.83 10.81
C LYS A 237 11.75 10.46 9.42
N PHE A 238 10.85 10.00 8.55
CA PHE A 238 10.68 10.55 7.21
C PHE A 238 10.29 12.03 7.26
N ALA A 239 9.27 12.39 8.02
CA ALA A 239 8.83 13.79 8.21
C ALA A 239 9.94 14.68 8.78
N SER A 240 10.74 14.15 9.72
CA SER A 240 11.85 14.88 10.33
C SER A 240 13.01 15.13 9.35
N ALA A 241 13.27 14.18 8.45
CA ALA A 241 14.36 14.26 7.48
C ALA A 241 14.00 15.13 6.27
N TYR A 242 12.83 14.92 5.69
CA TYR A 242 12.33 15.64 4.52
C TYR A 242 11.44 16.80 4.97
N LYS A 243 12.11 17.87 5.42
CA LYS A 243 11.47 19.09 5.94
C LYS A 243 10.54 19.68 4.86
N ASN A 244 9.38 20.19 5.29
CA ASN A 244 8.29 20.72 4.43
C ASN A 244 7.42 19.66 3.74
N ILE A 245 7.35 18.44 4.28
CA ILE A 245 6.34 17.46 3.86
C ILE A 245 5.32 17.28 4.98
N ASP A 246 4.07 17.66 4.70
CA ASP A 246 2.94 17.41 5.59
C ASP A 246 2.37 16.02 5.31
N ILE A 247 2.34 15.16 6.32
CA ILE A 247 1.91 13.76 6.18
C ILE A 247 0.58 13.55 6.89
N THR A 248 -0.43 13.08 6.16
CA THR A 248 -1.72 12.63 6.71
C THR A 248 -1.99 11.21 6.24
N ILE A 249 -2.37 10.33 7.15
CA ILE A 249 -2.64 8.92 6.85
C ILE A 249 -4.04 8.56 7.37
N TYR A 250 -4.88 8.10 6.46
CA TYR A 250 -6.20 7.55 6.73
C TYR A 250 -6.11 6.03 6.83
N TYR A 251 -6.36 5.48 8.01
CA TYR A 251 -6.32 4.04 8.26
C TYR A 251 -7.71 3.44 8.47
N LEU A 252 -7.89 2.17 8.13
CA LEU A 252 -9.12 1.44 8.43
C LEU A 252 -8.97 0.62 9.72
N ASP A 253 -9.83 0.86 10.71
CA ASP A 253 -9.82 0.15 12.00
C ASP A 253 -10.26 -1.31 11.82
N THR A 254 -9.45 -2.25 12.32
CA THR A 254 -9.70 -3.69 12.21
C THR A 254 -10.14 -4.36 13.53
N THR A 255 -10.12 -3.63 14.65
CA THR A 255 -10.17 -4.17 16.01
C THR A 255 -11.58 -4.50 16.51
N ALA A 256 -12.63 -3.93 15.91
CA ALA A 256 -14.00 -4.14 16.35
C ALA A 256 -14.86 -4.81 15.29
N LYS A 257 -15.71 -5.75 15.70
CA LYS A 257 -16.87 -6.17 14.90
C LYS A 257 -17.90 -5.04 14.99
N PRO A 258 -18.12 -4.23 13.95
CA PRO A 258 -19.20 -3.24 13.98
C PRO A 258 -20.51 -3.95 14.29
N SER A 259 -21.40 -3.28 15.03
CA SER A 259 -22.78 -3.75 15.15
C SER A 259 -23.39 -3.88 13.74
N GLN A 260 -24.35 -4.77 13.55
CA GLN A 260 -24.89 -5.04 12.21
C GLN A 260 -25.50 -3.79 11.54
N ALA A 261 -25.91 -2.78 12.32
CA ALA A 261 -26.37 -1.49 11.83
C ALA A 261 -25.22 -0.57 11.37
N ALA A 262 -24.05 -0.63 12.01
CA ALA A 262 -22.87 0.18 11.64
C ALA A 262 -22.23 -0.28 10.32
N LEU A 263 -22.42 -1.55 9.91
CA LEU A 263 -21.91 -2.06 8.63
C LEU A 263 -22.46 -1.36 7.39
N ILE A 264 -23.56 -0.63 7.54
CA ILE A 264 -24.25 0.07 6.44
C ILE A 264 -23.77 1.52 6.31
N ASP A 265 -23.10 2.06 7.35
CA ASP A 265 -22.80 3.49 7.45
C ASP A 265 -21.30 3.78 7.23
N THR A 266 -20.85 3.64 5.99
CA THR A 266 -19.49 3.99 5.58
C THR A 266 -19.29 5.49 5.35
N VAL A 267 -20.30 6.34 5.62
CA VAL A 267 -20.29 7.80 5.43
C VAL A 267 -20.79 8.50 6.72
N SER A 268 -20.58 7.86 7.86
CA SER A 268 -21.04 8.37 9.16
C SER A 268 -20.27 9.63 9.57
N ASP A 269 -20.93 10.56 10.26
CA ASP A 269 -20.25 11.68 10.95
C ASP A 269 -19.30 11.17 12.05
N ASP A 270 -19.56 9.96 12.58
CA ASP A 270 -18.66 9.26 13.48
C ASP A 270 -17.58 8.51 12.67
N ILE A 271 -16.40 9.13 12.60
CA ILE A 271 -15.27 8.64 11.81
C ILE A 271 -14.78 7.25 12.24
N ASP A 272 -14.93 6.89 13.52
CA ASP A 272 -14.54 5.56 14.03
C ASP A 272 -15.53 4.49 13.54
N ILE A 273 -16.83 4.82 13.53
CA ILE A 273 -17.87 3.94 12.98
C ILE A 273 -17.67 3.75 11.47
N ALA A 274 -17.50 4.86 10.74
CA ALA A 274 -17.26 4.83 9.29
C ALA A 274 -16.01 4.00 8.94
N SER A 275 -14.95 4.12 9.74
CA SER A 275 -13.72 3.36 9.54
C SER A 275 -13.88 1.86 9.74
N LYS A 276 -14.56 1.43 10.82
CA LYS A 276 -14.85 0.02 11.08
C LYS A 276 -15.76 -0.59 10.01
N ALA A 277 -16.80 0.14 9.59
CA ALA A 277 -17.70 -0.28 8.53
C ALA A 277 -16.95 -0.48 7.20
N SER A 278 -16.13 0.51 6.85
CA SER A 278 -15.30 0.53 5.66
C SER A 278 -14.26 -0.59 5.65
N SER A 279 -13.66 -0.90 6.80
CA SER A 279 -12.75 -2.04 6.98
C SER A 279 -13.43 -3.39 6.66
N VAL A 280 -14.64 -3.62 7.18
CA VAL A 280 -15.39 -4.85 6.91
C VAL A 280 -15.82 -4.94 5.44
N LEU A 281 -16.31 -3.82 4.88
CA LEU A 281 -16.71 -3.78 3.48
C LEU A 281 -15.51 -4.03 2.56
N LEU A 282 -14.37 -3.37 2.79
CA LEU A 282 -13.14 -3.61 2.03
C LEU A 282 -12.75 -5.09 2.08
N ARG A 283 -12.76 -5.69 3.27
CA ARG A 283 -12.45 -7.12 3.42
C ARG A 283 -13.41 -8.01 2.63
N SER A 284 -14.70 -7.68 2.60
CA SER A 284 -15.70 -8.39 1.80
C SER A 284 -15.41 -8.26 0.30
N VAL A 285 -15.21 -7.04 -0.19
CA VAL A 285 -14.86 -6.76 -1.60
C VAL A 285 -13.62 -7.57 -2.00
N ARG A 286 -12.53 -7.45 -1.24
CA ARG A 286 -11.28 -8.17 -1.51
C ARG A 286 -11.45 -9.68 -1.55
N ARG A 287 -12.27 -10.22 -0.66
CA ARG A 287 -12.58 -11.65 -0.65
C ARG A 287 -13.36 -12.06 -1.90
N GLN A 288 -14.41 -11.33 -2.26
CA GLN A 288 -15.22 -11.61 -3.44
C GLN A 288 -14.38 -11.51 -4.72
N THR A 289 -13.58 -10.47 -4.86
CA THR A 289 -12.65 -10.29 -5.99
C THR A 289 -11.66 -11.44 -6.09
N ALA A 290 -11.01 -11.82 -4.97
CA ALA A 290 -10.08 -12.94 -4.97
C ALA A 290 -10.78 -14.27 -5.29
N GLU A 291 -11.96 -14.53 -4.73
CA GLU A 291 -12.75 -15.74 -5.00
C GLU A 291 -13.16 -15.82 -6.48
N ALA A 292 -13.60 -14.71 -7.09
CA ALA A 292 -14.01 -14.65 -8.48
C ALA A 292 -12.83 -14.84 -9.46
N LEU A 293 -11.72 -14.12 -9.26
CA LEU A 293 -10.57 -14.14 -10.16
C LEU A 293 -9.71 -15.41 -10.06
N LEU A 294 -9.69 -16.00 -8.87
CA LEU A 294 -8.88 -17.18 -8.57
C LEU A 294 -9.73 -18.45 -8.46
N ASP A 295 -10.96 -18.42 -9.00
CA ASP A 295 -11.75 -19.64 -9.11
C ASP A 295 -11.13 -20.61 -10.13
N PRO A 296 -10.97 -21.90 -9.79
CA PRO A 296 -10.39 -22.88 -10.72
C PRO A 296 -11.12 -22.99 -12.06
N SER A 297 -12.44 -22.77 -12.11
CA SER A 297 -13.22 -22.83 -13.36
C SER A 297 -12.90 -21.65 -14.27
N VAL A 298 -12.76 -20.45 -13.70
CA VAL A 298 -12.33 -19.23 -14.41
C VAL A 298 -10.91 -19.40 -14.95
N LEU A 299 -10.00 -19.92 -14.13
CA LEU A 299 -8.60 -20.16 -14.52
C LEU A 299 -8.42 -21.32 -15.52
N ALA A 300 -9.41 -22.21 -15.64
CA ALA A 300 -9.39 -23.34 -16.55
C ALA A 300 -9.97 -23.02 -17.94
N ALA A 301 -10.62 -21.86 -18.11
CA ALA A 301 -11.15 -21.43 -19.39
C ALA A 301 -10.04 -21.34 -20.45
N SER A 302 -10.33 -21.76 -21.69
CA SER A 302 -9.33 -21.87 -22.76
C SER A 302 -8.71 -20.54 -23.16
N ASP A 303 -9.45 -19.45 -22.96
CA ASP A 303 -9.08 -18.07 -23.23
C ASP A 303 -8.50 -17.36 -21.99
N ALA A 304 -8.51 -17.96 -20.80
CA ALA A 304 -8.07 -17.30 -19.57
C ALA A 304 -6.63 -16.76 -19.65
N ARG A 305 -5.75 -17.45 -20.39
CA ARG A 305 -4.36 -17.01 -20.64
C ARG A 305 -4.24 -15.86 -21.64
N ALA A 306 -5.20 -15.73 -22.56
CA ALA A 306 -5.23 -14.71 -23.59
C ALA A 306 -6.07 -13.49 -23.20
N ALA A 307 -6.95 -13.63 -22.20
CA ALA A 307 -7.75 -12.55 -21.66
C ALA A 307 -6.85 -11.42 -21.15
N ALA A 308 -7.15 -10.19 -21.57
CA ALA A 308 -6.54 -8.98 -21.06
C ALA A 308 -6.82 -8.80 -19.55
N TRP A 309 -6.41 -7.66 -18.97
CA TRP A 309 -6.88 -7.26 -17.65
C TRP A 309 -8.41 -7.36 -17.61
N SER A 310 -8.94 -8.17 -16.71
CA SER A 310 -10.39 -8.21 -16.50
C SER A 310 -10.75 -7.05 -15.60
N GLU A 311 -11.63 -6.17 -16.08
CA GLU A 311 -12.43 -5.36 -15.17
C GLU A 311 -13.40 -6.33 -14.49
N VAL A 312 -13.09 -6.71 -13.25
CA VAL A 312 -14.09 -7.34 -12.40
C VAL A 312 -15.08 -6.24 -12.07
N ALA A 313 -16.21 -6.21 -12.77
CA ALA A 313 -17.34 -5.38 -12.37
C ALA A 313 -17.76 -5.80 -10.95
N TRP A 314 -17.63 -4.91 -9.98
CA TRP A 314 -18.12 -5.17 -8.64
C TRP A 314 -19.64 -4.96 -8.66
N SER A 315 -20.38 -5.80 -7.92
CA SER A 315 -21.82 -5.55 -7.71
C SER A 315 -22.09 -4.17 -7.10
N ASP A 316 -21.07 -3.56 -6.51
CA ASP A 316 -21.14 -2.32 -5.75
C ASP A 316 -20.26 -1.19 -6.34
N ASP A 317 -19.76 -1.25 -7.58
CA ASP A 317 -18.88 -0.19 -8.17
C ASP A 317 -19.49 1.20 -8.05
N ALA A 318 -20.73 1.37 -8.53
CA ALA A 318 -21.47 2.62 -8.42
C ALA A 318 -21.77 3.03 -6.96
N THR A 319 -21.78 2.06 -6.04
CA THR A 319 -21.91 2.31 -4.61
C THR A 319 -20.59 2.81 -4.03
N LEU A 320 -19.45 2.23 -4.40
CA LEU A 320 -18.13 2.67 -3.96
C LEU A 320 -17.78 4.06 -4.50
N GLU A 321 -18.07 4.35 -5.77
CA GLU A 321 -17.89 5.68 -6.36
C GLU A 321 -18.75 6.72 -5.64
N ARG A 322 -20.03 6.41 -5.37
CA ARG A 322 -20.94 7.30 -4.65
C ARG A 322 -20.51 7.54 -3.21
N ILE A 323 -20.04 6.51 -2.51
CA ILE A 323 -19.49 6.62 -1.15
C ILE A 323 -18.22 7.50 -1.16
N ALA A 324 -17.33 7.27 -2.12
CA ALA A 324 -16.10 8.03 -2.27
C ALA A 324 -16.35 9.52 -2.58
N ALA A 325 -17.30 9.81 -3.47
CA ALA A 325 -17.68 11.17 -3.82
C ALA A 325 -18.35 11.90 -2.63
N ALA A 326 -19.19 11.21 -1.86
CA ALA A 326 -19.85 11.79 -0.70
C ALA A 326 -18.88 12.23 0.40
N GLU A 327 -17.80 11.47 0.62
CA GLU A 327 -16.77 11.82 1.61
C GLU A 327 -15.65 12.73 1.08
N ALA A 328 -15.35 12.70 -0.23
CA ALA A 328 -14.28 13.53 -0.79
C ALA A 328 -14.52 15.02 -0.53
N GLY A 329 -15.76 15.48 -0.67
CA GLY A 329 -16.15 16.88 -0.41
C GLY A 329 -15.98 17.31 1.05
N SER A 330 -16.22 16.43 2.02
CA SER A 330 -16.05 16.76 3.45
C SER A 330 -14.58 16.75 3.89
N LEU A 331 -13.75 15.96 3.22
CA LEU A 331 -12.31 15.84 3.50
C LEU A 331 -11.45 16.83 2.68
N GLY A 332 -12.05 17.61 1.78
CA GLY A 332 -11.31 18.50 0.87
C GLY A 332 -10.43 17.74 -0.13
N LEU A 333 -10.78 16.49 -0.44
CA LEU A 333 -10.05 15.60 -1.33
C LEU A 333 -10.64 15.66 -2.75
N SER A 334 -9.89 15.17 -3.73
CA SER A 334 -10.39 15.01 -5.10
C SER A 334 -11.56 14.01 -5.14
N GLU A 335 -12.68 14.41 -5.74
CA GLU A 335 -13.90 13.58 -5.87
C GLU A 335 -13.73 12.38 -6.82
N ALA A 336 -12.75 12.43 -7.73
CA ALA A 336 -12.50 11.34 -8.66
C ALA A 336 -11.73 10.19 -8.01
N CYS A 337 -12.37 9.02 -7.91
CA CYS A 337 -11.67 7.74 -7.94
C CYS A 337 -11.28 7.46 -9.41
N PRO A 338 -9.99 7.25 -9.72
CA PRO A 338 -9.55 6.97 -11.10
C PRO A 338 -9.99 5.59 -11.59
#